data_AF-A0A9D3VR89-F1
#
_entry.id   AF-A0A9D3VR89-F1
#
_cell.length_a   1.000
_cell.length_b   1.000
_cell.length_c   1.000
_cell.angle_alpha   90.00
_cell.angle_beta   90.00
_cell.angle_gamma   90.00
#
_symmetry.space_group_name_H-M   'P 1'
#
loop_
_entity.id
_entity.type
_entity.pdbx_description
1 polymer ?
#
loop_
_entity_poly.entity_id
_entity_poly.type
_entity_poly.pdbx_seq_one_letter_code
_entity_poly.pdbx_strand_id
1 'polypeptide(L)'
;MYGFLGSRKWALMHSFNNIQRAIEHSPSSFLNQKELEVRDELENILDHKDLLWTQKARYDGGWCSDQVFLQAKVVEFFERLYGKNPSPPTSMPNFDYPSLNHMKVSFPEVDVTNEEIKMAIFDMDPLKVPGSDGFHALFFQS
;
A
#
# COMPACT_ATOMS: atom_id res chain seq x y z
N MET A 1 -7.13 6.38 6.04
CA MET A 1 -7.18 5.09 6.79
C MET A 1 -6.30 4.00 6.17
N TYR A 2 -6.16 3.91 4.83
CA TYR A 2 -5.33 2.90 4.16
C TYR A 2 -3.80 3.05 4.33
N GLY A 3 -3.29 4.27 4.56
CA GLY A 3 -1.83 4.51 4.68
C GLY A 3 -1.19 3.90 5.94
N PHE A 4 -1.93 3.80 7.05
CA PHE A 4 -1.43 3.24 8.30
C PHE A 4 -1.21 1.72 8.20
N LEU A 5 -2.13 1.01 7.53
CA LEU A 5 -2.03 -0.44 7.33
C LEU A 5 -0.88 -0.81 6.38
N GLY A 6 -0.67 -0.02 5.32
CA GLY A 6 0.46 -0.20 4.40
C GLY A 6 1.80 0.00 5.10
N SER A 7 1.91 1.07 5.92
CA SER A 7 3.13 1.38 6.67
C SER A 7 3.50 0.28 7.68
N ARG A 8 2.50 -0.29 8.37
CA ARG A 8 2.73 -1.38 9.33
C ARG A 8 3.14 -2.69 8.65
N LYS A 9 2.46 -3.06 7.55
CA LYS A 9 2.85 -4.25 6.77
C LYS A 9 4.28 -4.11 6.24
N TRP A 10 4.63 -2.94 5.72
CA TRP A 10 5.98 -2.64 5.23
C TRP A 10 7.03 -2.77 6.33
N ALA A 11 6.77 -2.20 7.52
CA ALA A 11 7.70 -2.29 8.65
C ALA A 11 7.95 -3.74 9.09
N LEU A 12 6.93 -4.59 9.08
CA LEU A 12 7.04 -6.01 9.39
C LEU A 12 7.82 -6.78 8.32
N MET A 13 7.57 -6.51 7.03
CA MET A 13 8.33 -7.12 5.93
C MET A 13 9.82 -6.73 5.97
N HIS A 14 10.12 -5.47 6.27
CA HIS A 14 11.49 -5.01 6.46
C HIS A 14 12.16 -5.66 7.68
N SER A 15 11.44 -5.75 8.81
CA SER A 15 11.93 -6.43 10.02
C SER A 15 12.25 -7.89 9.73
N PHE A 16 11.37 -8.59 9.02
CA PHE A 16 11.55 -9.98 8.60
C PHE A 16 12.81 -10.14 7.73
N ASN A 17 12.96 -9.33 6.68
CA ASN A 17 14.12 -9.38 5.79
C ASN A 17 15.45 -9.12 6.53
N ASN A 18 15.43 -8.18 7.48
CA ASN A 18 16.60 -7.89 8.32
C ASN A 18 16.95 -9.07 9.25
N ILE A 19 15.95 -9.74 9.82
CA ILE A 19 16.15 -10.92 10.67
C ILE A 19 16.70 -12.10 9.84
N GLN A 20 16.15 -12.35 8.64
CA GLN A 20 16.64 -13.41 7.76
C GLN A 20 18.11 -13.18 7.36
N ARG A 21 18.46 -11.95 6.96
CA ARG A 21 19.86 -11.58 6.69
C ARG A 21 20.76 -11.76 7.92
N ALA A 22 20.27 -11.45 9.12
CA ALA A 22 21.04 -11.64 10.36
C ALA A 22 21.26 -13.13 10.69
N ILE A 23 20.25 -13.98 10.44
CA ILE A 23 20.34 -15.44 10.61
C ILE A 23 21.36 -16.05 9.64
N GLU A 24 21.39 -15.60 8.39
CA GLU A 24 22.36 -16.06 7.38
C GLU A 24 23.82 -15.85 7.82
N HIS A 25 24.09 -14.76 8.55
CA HIS A 25 25.44 -14.41 8.99
C HIS A 25 25.77 -14.91 10.40
N SER A 26 24.77 -15.05 11.28
CA SER A 26 24.94 -15.53 12.66
C SER A 26 23.63 -16.09 13.22
N PRO A 27 23.35 -17.39 13.03
CA PRO A 27 22.12 -17.99 13.53
C PRO A 27 22.10 -17.99 15.07
N SER A 28 21.00 -17.53 15.65
CA SER A 28 20.78 -17.58 17.10
C SER A 28 19.32 -17.91 17.42
N SER A 29 19.10 -18.58 18.55
CA SER A 29 17.75 -18.93 19.02
C SER A 29 16.87 -17.69 19.21
N PHE A 30 17.46 -16.57 19.61
CA PHE A 30 16.79 -15.27 19.75
C PHE A 30 16.29 -14.71 18.41
N LEU A 31 17.10 -14.81 17.34
CA LEU A 31 16.69 -14.36 16.02
C LEU A 31 15.59 -15.24 15.42
N ASN A 32 15.65 -16.55 15.62
CA ASN A 32 14.60 -17.48 15.20
C ASN A 32 13.28 -17.21 15.94
N GLN A 33 13.35 -16.89 17.23
CA GLN A 33 12.18 -16.49 18.01
C GLN A 33 11.56 -15.18 17.47
N LYS A 34 12.41 -14.20 17.16
CA LYS A 34 11.96 -12.92 16.58
C LYS A 34 11.38 -13.10 15.17
N GLU A 35 11.90 -14.04 14.38
CA GLU A 35 11.34 -14.40 13.08
C GLU A 35 9.92 -14.97 13.22
N LEU A 36 9.70 -15.87 14.18
CA LEU A 36 8.38 -16.44 14.45
C LEU A 36 7.36 -15.37 14.85
N GLU A 37 7.74 -14.44 15.73
CA GLU A 37 6.86 -13.34 16.16
C GLU A 37 6.46 -12.41 15.00
N VAL A 38 7.41 -12.06 14.13
CA VAL A 38 7.11 -11.20 12.97
C VAL A 38 6.24 -11.92 11.94
N ARG A 39 6.40 -13.24 11.77
CA ARG A 39 5.55 -14.06 10.88
C ARG A 39 4.12 -14.15 11.40
N ASP A 40 3.94 -14.39 12.70
CA ASP A 40 2.62 -14.45 13.34
C ASP A 40 1.87 -13.11 13.25
N GLU A 41 2.58 -11.98 13.46
CA GLU A 41 1.96 -10.66 13.30
C GLU A 41 1.58 -10.36 11.84
N LEU A 42 2.40 -10.79 10.88
CA LEU A 42 2.10 -10.63 9.46
C LEU A 42 0.87 -11.45 9.04
N GLU A 43 0.78 -12.70 9.49
CA GLU A 43 -0.35 -13.60 9.23
C GLU A 43 -1.66 -13.01 9.79
N ASN A 44 -1.64 -12.55 11.04
CA ASN A 44 -2.78 -11.86 11.66
C ASN A 44 -3.25 -10.63 10.86
N ILE A 45 -2.34 -9.85 10.27
CA ILE A 45 -2.69 -8.68 9.45
C ILE A 45 -3.30 -9.10 8.11
N LEU A 46 -2.80 -10.18 7.49
CA LEU A 46 -3.34 -10.70 6.23
C LEU A 46 -4.74 -11.28 6.43
N ASP A 47 -4.96 -12.04 7.50
CA ASP A 47 -6.29 -12.56 7.85
C ASP A 47 -7.30 -11.44 8.08
N HIS A 48 -6.91 -10.39 8.80
CA HIS A 48 -7.76 -9.22 8.99
C HIS A 48 -8.10 -8.52 7.67
N LYS A 49 -7.13 -8.45 6.76
CA LYS A 49 -7.31 -7.87 5.43
C LYS A 49 -8.31 -8.72 4.64
N ASP A 50 -8.15 -10.03 4.59
CA ASP A 50 -9.05 -10.93 3.86
C ASP A 50 -10.47 -10.91 4.41
N LEU A 51 -10.63 -10.80 5.73
CA LEU A 51 -11.92 -10.59 6.37
C LEU A 51 -12.58 -9.28 5.90
N LEU A 52 -11.83 -8.17 5.86
CA LEU A 52 -12.33 -6.87 5.39
C LEU A 52 -12.70 -6.90 3.91
N TRP A 53 -11.88 -7.54 3.06
CA TRP A 53 -12.20 -7.71 1.63
C TRP A 53 -13.46 -8.55 1.44
N THR A 54 -13.61 -9.64 2.21
CA THR A 54 -14.79 -10.50 2.18
C THR A 54 -16.05 -9.77 2.67
N GLN A 55 -15.94 -8.89 3.67
CA GLN A 55 -17.06 -8.06 4.12
C GLN A 55 -17.44 -7.01 3.07
N LYS A 56 -16.45 -6.34 2.45
CA LYS A 56 -16.69 -5.29 1.46
C LYS A 56 -17.21 -5.83 0.13
N ALA A 57 -16.88 -7.07 -0.21
CA ALA A 57 -17.40 -7.76 -1.39
C ALA A 57 -18.87 -8.21 -1.25
N ARG A 58 -19.43 -8.21 -0.04
CA ARG A 58 -20.86 -8.52 0.17
C ARG A 58 -21.71 -7.30 -0.13
N TYR A 59 -22.52 -7.39 -1.18
CA TYR A 59 -23.67 -6.53 -1.40
C TYR A 59 -24.92 -7.33 -1.01
N ASP A 60 -25.68 -6.83 -0.03
CA ASP A 60 -27.01 -7.34 0.37
C ASP A 60 -27.12 -8.85 0.65
N GLY A 61 -26.09 -9.44 1.27
CA GLY A 61 -26.12 -10.84 1.74
C GLY A 61 -25.77 -11.91 0.71
N GLY A 62 -25.34 -11.55 -0.50
CA GLY A 62 -24.90 -12.52 -1.52
C GLY A 62 -23.75 -12.02 -2.40
N TRP A 63 -23.07 -12.95 -3.08
CA TRP A 63 -22.14 -12.63 -4.17
C TRP A 63 -22.97 -12.22 -5.39
N CYS A 64 -22.78 -10.99 -5.87
CA CYS A 64 -23.38 -10.52 -7.11
C CYS A 64 -22.35 -10.64 -8.23
N SER A 65 -22.56 -11.60 -9.16
CA SER A 65 -21.74 -11.78 -10.37
C SER A 65 -22.39 -11.20 -11.62
N ASP A 66 -23.49 -10.45 -11.46
CA ASP A 66 -24.17 -9.82 -12.58
C ASP A 66 -23.36 -8.60 -13.04
N GLN A 67 -22.69 -8.77 -14.17
CA GLN A 67 -21.83 -7.76 -14.77
C GLN A 67 -22.57 -6.45 -15.07
N VAL A 68 -23.82 -6.53 -15.52
CA VAL A 68 -24.62 -5.36 -15.89
C VAL A 68 -25.00 -4.58 -14.64
N PHE A 69 -25.40 -5.28 -13.58
CA PHE A 69 -25.71 -4.67 -12.29
C PHE A 69 -24.47 -4.02 -11.65
N LEU A 70 -23.33 -4.72 -11.63
CA LEU A 70 -22.09 -4.19 -11.09
C LEU A 70 -21.62 -2.95 -11.87
N GLN A 71 -21.68 -3.00 -13.21
CA GLN A 71 -21.34 -1.84 -14.04
C GLN A 71 -22.24 -0.64 -13.74
N ALA A 72 -23.56 -0.84 -13.64
CA ALA A 72 -24.49 0.23 -13.30
C ALA A 72 -24.18 0.85 -11.92
N LYS A 73 -23.83 0.02 -10.92
CA LYS A 73 -23.47 0.49 -9.58
C LYS A 73 -22.15 1.26 -9.54
N VAL A 74 -21.16 0.84 -10.32
CA VAL A 74 -19.88 1.56 -10.47
C VAL A 74 -20.11 2.93 -11.12
N VAL A 75 -20.90 3.00 -12.19
CA VAL A 75 -21.23 4.25 -12.87
C VAL A 75 -21.98 5.20 -11.93
N GLU A 76 -23.03 4.74 -11.25
CA GLU A 76 -23.79 5.52 -10.28
C GLU A 76 -22.89 6.13 -9.18
N PHE A 77 -21.96 5.34 -8.65
CA PHE A 77 -21.02 5.79 -7.63
C PHE A 77 -20.10 6.91 -8.13
N PHE A 78 -19.52 6.75 -9.32
CA PHE A 78 -18.58 7.73 -9.87
C PHE A 78 -19.28 8.98 -10.43
N GLU A 79 -20.48 8.84 -10.99
CA GLU A 79 -21.34 9.98 -11.31
C GLU A 79 -21.70 10.77 -10.05
N ARG A 80 -21.92 10.13 -8.91
CA ARG A 80 -22.13 10.86 -7.66
C ARG A 80 -20.84 11.53 -7.14
N LEU A 81 -19.70 10.87 -7.30
CA LEU A 81 -18.40 11.34 -6.79
C LEU A 81 -17.87 12.54 -7.61
N TYR A 82 -18.05 12.49 -8.93
CA TYR A 82 -17.49 13.45 -9.87
C TYR A 82 -18.54 14.24 -10.65
N GLY A 83 -19.77 13.73 -10.74
CA GLY A 83 -20.89 14.33 -11.47
C GLY A 83 -21.70 15.28 -10.58
N LYS A 84 -21.13 16.46 -10.36
CA LYS A 84 -21.85 17.73 -10.25
C LYS A 84 -20.78 18.79 -10.30
N ASN A 85 -20.76 19.63 -11.33
CA ASN A 85 -19.95 20.84 -11.31
C ASN A 85 -20.38 21.65 -10.08
N PRO A 86 -19.57 21.78 -9.01
CA PRO A 86 -19.75 22.96 -8.19
C PRO A 86 -19.52 24.13 -9.14
N SER A 87 -20.44 25.08 -9.19
CA SER A 87 -20.12 26.43 -9.67
C SER A 87 -18.72 26.80 -9.14
N PRO A 88 -17.79 27.31 -9.96
CA PRO A 88 -16.45 27.63 -9.47
C PRO A 88 -16.59 28.46 -8.20
N PRO A 89 -16.00 28.04 -7.07
CA PRO A 89 -16.08 28.83 -5.87
C PRO A 89 -15.45 30.18 -6.20
N THR A 90 -16.23 31.26 -6.08
CA THR A 90 -15.79 32.65 -6.33
C THR A 90 -14.62 33.09 -5.43
N SER A 91 -14.15 32.21 -4.55
CA SER A 91 -12.86 32.34 -3.88
C SER A 91 -12.22 30.96 -3.77
N MET A 92 -11.03 30.79 -4.36
CA MET A 92 -10.12 29.71 -3.97
C MET A 92 -9.96 29.76 -2.44
N PRO A 93 -10.24 28.68 -1.70
CA PRO A 93 -9.88 28.65 -0.30
C PRO A 93 -8.34 28.79 -0.24
N ASN A 94 -7.87 29.70 0.61
CA ASN A 94 -6.44 29.81 0.92
C ASN A 94 -5.99 28.46 1.47
N PHE A 95 -5.42 27.63 0.61
CA PHE A 95 -4.70 26.43 1.04
C PHE A 95 -3.37 26.93 1.60
N ASP A 96 -3.38 27.26 2.89
CA ASP A 96 -2.15 27.33 3.66
C ASP A 96 -1.59 25.91 3.75
N TYR A 97 -0.79 25.54 2.74
CA TYR A 97 -0.01 24.32 2.79
C TYR A 97 0.90 24.42 4.01
N PRO A 98 0.90 23.42 4.91
CA PRO A 98 1.82 23.44 6.03
C PRO A 98 3.24 23.51 5.49
N SER A 99 3.95 24.61 5.80
CA SER A 99 5.35 24.78 5.43
C SER A 99 6.11 23.58 5.99
N LEU A 100 6.76 22.82 5.11
CA LEU A 100 7.59 21.69 5.51
C LEU A 100 8.66 22.22 6.47
N ASN A 101 8.59 21.77 7.72
CA ASN A 101 9.53 22.16 8.77
C ASN A 101 10.95 21.79 8.32
N HIS A 102 11.94 22.65 8.60
CA HIS A 102 13.31 22.53 8.06
C HIS A 102 14.00 21.20 8.44
N MET A 103 13.49 20.51 9.47
CA MET A 103 13.91 19.16 9.88
C MET A 103 13.43 18.01 8.97
N LYS A 104 12.46 18.25 8.07
CA LYS A 104 11.98 17.27 7.09
C LYS A 104 12.66 17.41 5.73
N VAL A 105 13.47 18.46 5.57
CA VAL A 105 14.21 18.80 4.34
C VAL A 105 15.59 18.14 4.33
N SER A 106 15.99 17.46 5.41
CA SER A 106 17.22 16.65 5.46
C SER A 106 17.06 15.22 4.93
N PHE A 107 15.83 14.79 4.62
CA PHE A 107 15.56 13.48 4.01
C PHE A 107 16.16 13.29 2.60
N PRO A 108 16.36 14.34 1.75
CA PRO A 108 16.99 14.20 0.43
C PRO A 108 18.52 14.38 0.41
N GLU A 109 19.20 14.63 1.55
CA GLU A 109 20.66 14.81 1.56
C GLU A 109 21.45 13.50 1.59
N VAL A 110 20.77 12.36 1.75
CA VAL A 110 21.39 11.03 1.70
C VAL A 110 21.26 10.49 0.28
N ASP A 111 22.38 10.07 -0.31
CA ASP A 111 22.39 9.42 -1.62
C ASP A 111 21.53 8.15 -1.59
N VAL A 112 20.65 8.01 -2.60
CA VAL A 112 19.80 6.83 -2.75
C VAL A 112 20.69 5.60 -2.94
N THR A 113 20.51 4.60 -2.07
CA THR A 113 21.31 3.37 -2.12
C THR A 113 20.73 2.33 -3.08
N ASN A 114 21.58 1.46 -3.63
CA ASN A 114 21.12 0.35 -4.47
C ASN A 114 20.19 -0.60 -3.71
N GLU A 115 20.43 -0.79 -2.41
CA GLU A 115 19.55 -1.54 -1.52
C GLU A 115 18.18 -0.90 -1.40
N GLU A 116 18.09 0.43 -1.26
CA GLU A 116 16.82 1.15 -1.22
C GLU A 116 16.08 1.08 -2.56
N ILE A 117 16.78 1.24 -3.69
CA ILE A 117 16.20 1.08 -5.02
C ILE A 117 15.63 -0.33 -5.18
N LYS A 118 16.41 -1.35 -4.81
CA LYS A 118 15.96 -2.74 -4.91
C LYS A 118 14.76 -3.00 -4.01
N MET A 119 14.76 -2.54 -2.77
CA MET A 119 13.62 -2.72 -1.86
C MET A 119 12.37 -2.00 -2.36
N ALA A 120 12.51 -0.77 -2.88
CA ALA A 120 11.40 0.00 -3.42
C ALA A 120 10.79 -0.66 -4.66
N ILE A 121 11.61 -1.20 -5.57
CA ILE A 121 11.14 -1.89 -6.78
C ILE A 121 10.40 -3.19 -6.42
N PHE A 122 10.95 -3.98 -5.49
CA PHE A 122 10.35 -5.27 -5.10
C PHE A 122 9.14 -5.14 -4.17
N ASP A 123 8.91 -3.97 -3.57
CA ASP A 123 7.69 -3.66 -2.80
C ASP A 123 6.48 -3.33 -3.69
N MET A 124 6.70 -3.06 -4.99
CA MET A 124 5.60 -2.80 -5.91
C MET A 124 4.79 -4.06 -6.21
N ASP A 125 3.46 -3.92 -6.36
CA ASP A 125 2.62 -5.02 -6.84
C ASP A 125 2.99 -5.36 -8.29
N PRO A 126 3.43 -6.61 -8.61
CA PRO A 126 3.99 -6.95 -9.91
C PRO A 126 3.03 -6.71 -11.09
N LEU A 127 1.73 -6.92 -10.84
CA LEU A 127 0.64 -6.82 -11.83
C LEU A 127 -0.25 -5.59 -11.60
N LYS A 128 0.27 -4.53 -10.97
CA LYS A 128 -0.44 -3.24 -10.98
C LYS A 128 -0.67 -2.75 -12.40
N VAL A 129 -1.71 -1.92 -12.55
CA VAL A 129 -2.02 -1.26 -13.82
C VAL A 129 -0.76 -0.58 -14.35
N PRO A 130 -0.36 -0.84 -15.61
CA PRO A 130 0.86 -0.28 -16.17
C PRO A 130 0.79 1.25 -16.22
N GLY A 131 1.96 1.88 -16.13
CA GLY A 131 2.09 3.32 -16.30
C GLY A 131 1.79 3.77 -17.73
N SER A 132 1.99 5.05 -18.01
CA SER A 132 1.92 5.57 -19.38
C SER A 132 2.93 4.93 -20.34
N ASP A 133 3.95 4.27 -19.80
CA ASP A 133 4.97 3.51 -20.51
C ASP A 133 4.51 2.10 -20.93
N GLY A 134 3.39 1.61 -20.40
CA GLY A 134 2.82 0.30 -20.74
C GLY A 134 3.49 -0.90 -20.06
N PHE A 135 4.50 -0.69 -19.21
CA PHE A 135 5.20 -1.78 -18.52
C PHE A 135 4.59 -2.06 -17.14
N HIS A 136 4.53 -3.34 -16.77
CA HIS A 136 4.14 -3.77 -15.43
C HIS A 136 5.39 -3.77 -14.53
N ALA A 137 5.20 -3.55 -13.22
CA ALA A 137 6.31 -3.55 -12.25
C ALA A 137 7.12 -4.87 -12.28
N LEU A 138 6.47 -5.99 -12.61
CA LEU A 138 7.10 -7.31 -12.79
C LEU A 138 8.35 -7.28 -13.69
N PHE A 139 8.37 -6.42 -14.72
CA PHE A 139 9.51 -6.32 -15.64
C PHE A 139 10.79 -5.84 -14.95
N PHE A 140 10.67 -5.03 -13.89
CA PHE A 140 11.80 -4.48 -13.15
C PHE A 140 12.14 -5.30 -11.89
N GLN A 141 11.31 -6.28 -11.56
CA GLN A 141 11.46 -7.18 -10.41
C GLN A 141 12.15 -8.52 -10.76
N SER A 142 12.56 -8.69 -12.02
CA SER A 142 13.27 -9.88 -12.52
C SER A 142 14.73 -9.95 -12.10
#